data_AF-A0A2J6HV59-F1
#
_entry.id   AF-A0A2J6HV59-F1
#
_cell.length_a   1.000
_cell.length_b   1.000
_cell.length_c   1.000
_cell.angle_alpha   90.00
_cell.angle_beta   90.00
_cell.angle_gamma   90.00
#
_symmetry.space_group_name_H-M   'P 1'
#
loop_
_entity.id
_entity.type
_entity.pdbx_description
1 polymer ?
#
loop_
_entity_poly.entity_id
_entity_poly.type
_entity_poly.pdbx_seq_one_letter_code
_entity_poly.pdbx_strand_id
1 'polypeptide(L)'
;SLKDLYPKWGQIVNLVYRHTPWADTTNSQLALIGYLYFPGFMKHQGIKIYGGYQKTITGNYAYNNLLAVPRGYSNVNYPEYFSVRSDYAFPIAYPDWNVPGAFYLKRIYSKVFYDYMQGYARGNITDLSSTGIEVYTDWNFLSILVDVELGFRFSQLIPSKTQSYEFLFGFSVNY
;
A
#
# COMPACT_ATOMS: atom_id res chain seq x y z
N SER A 1 -7.89 16.70 11.45
CA SER A 1 -8.84 17.52 10.67
C SER A 1 -9.44 16.64 9.58
N LEU A 2 -10.67 16.90 9.13
CA LEU A 2 -11.30 16.17 8.00
C LEU A 2 -10.46 16.23 6.70
N LYS A 3 -9.54 17.19 6.60
CA LYS A 3 -8.65 17.37 5.44
C LYS A 3 -7.35 16.57 5.51
N ASP A 4 -7.01 15.98 6.65
CA ASP A 4 -5.74 15.27 6.81
C ASP A 4 -5.82 13.88 6.13
N LEU A 5 -4.83 13.54 5.30
CA LEU A 5 -4.79 12.26 4.57
C LEU A 5 -4.34 11.08 5.44
N TYR A 6 -3.56 11.36 6.48
CA TYR A 6 -3.10 10.39 7.47
C TYR A 6 -3.27 10.95 8.89
N PRO A 7 -3.38 10.07 9.90
CA PRO A 7 -3.20 10.47 11.29
C PRO A 7 -1.86 11.21 11.44
N LYS A 8 -1.83 12.28 12.25
CA LYS A 8 -0.58 13.03 12.48
C LYS A 8 0.48 12.15 13.12
N TRP A 9 0.10 11.35 14.10
CA TRP A 9 0.98 10.38 14.74
C TRP A 9 0.20 9.09 14.95
N GLY A 10 0.82 7.96 14.65
CA GLY A 10 0.19 6.66 14.81
C GLY A 10 1.20 5.55 14.60
N GLN A 11 0.98 4.44 15.30
CA GLN A 11 1.75 3.23 15.17
C GLN A 11 0.81 2.02 15.17
N ILE A 12 1.06 1.07 14.29
CA ILE A 12 0.34 -0.20 14.22
C ILE A 12 1.39 -1.29 14.07
N VAL A 13 1.29 -2.35 14.86
CA VAL A 13 2.15 -3.53 14.76
C VAL A 13 1.27 -4.76 14.72
N ASN A 14 1.51 -5.62 13.72
CA ASN A 14 0.80 -6.87 13.54
C ASN A 14 1.80 -8.02 13.52
N LEU A 15 1.58 -9.03 14.35
CA LEU A 15 2.28 -10.30 14.31
C LEU A 15 1.31 -11.37 13.80
N VAL A 16 1.68 -12.04 12.71
CA VAL A 16 0.83 -13.04 12.06
C VAL A 16 1.58 -14.36 11.99
N TYR A 17 0.96 -15.42 12.50
CA TYR A 17 1.46 -16.78 12.36
C TYR A 17 0.36 -17.66 11.73
N ARG A 18 0.72 -18.39 10.67
CA ARG A 18 -0.14 -19.36 9.99
C ARG A 18 0.56 -20.70 9.96
N HIS A 19 -0.20 -21.76 10.13
CA HIS A 19 0.29 -23.13 9.97
C HIS A 19 -0.84 -23.99 9.38
N THR A 20 -0.47 -25.04 8.66
CA THR A 20 -1.44 -26.05 8.18
C THR A 20 -1.33 -27.30 9.05
N PRO A 21 -2.24 -27.52 10.00
CA PRO A 21 -2.24 -28.72 10.81
C PRO A 21 -2.61 -29.94 9.95
N TRP A 22 -2.08 -31.12 10.31
CA TRP A 22 -2.42 -32.43 9.72
C TRP A 22 -2.10 -32.62 8.22
N ALA A 23 -1.18 -31.83 7.65
CA ALA A 23 -0.65 -32.08 6.31
C ALA A 23 0.58 -33.00 6.37
N ASP A 24 0.81 -33.79 5.30
CA ASP A 24 1.99 -34.67 5.16
C ASP A 24 3.33 -33.90 5.21
N THR A 25 3.29 -32.59 4.92
CA THR A 25 4.44 -31.70 5.00
C THR A 25 4.11 -30.48 5.84
N THR A 26 5.03 -30.12 6.75
CA THR A 26 4.89 -28.93 7.60
C THR A 26 4.95 -27.67 6.75
N ASN A 27 3.85 -26.92 6.75
CA ASN A 27 3.76 -25.60 6.14
C ASN A 27 3.54 -24.57 7.25
N SER A 28 4.35 -23.52 7.29
CA SER A 28 4.14 -22.41 8.22
C SER A 28 4.59 -21.07 7.65
N GLN A 29 3.98 -19.99 8.13
CA GLN A 29 4.31 -18.63 7.74
C GLN A 29 4.26 -17.73 8.96
N LEU A 30 5.35 -16.99 9.19
CA LEU A 30 5.46 -15.98 10.23
C LEU A 30 5.72 -14.62 9.59
N ALA A 31 4.98 -13.59 10.00
CA ALA A 31 5.19 -12.22 9.56
C ALA A 31 5.08 -11.23 10.71
N LEU A 32 5.97 -10.25 10.73
CA LEU A 32 5.88 -9.05 11.55
C LEU A 32 5.70 -7.85 10.62
N ILE A 33 4.67 -7.04 10.86
CA ILE A 33 4.31 -5.90 10.02
C ILE A 33 4.12 -4.67 10.91
N GLY A 34 4.72 -3.55 10.52
CA GLY A 34 4.61 -2.26 11.20
C GLY A 34 4.15 -1.15 10.26
N TYR A 35 3.33 -0.25 10.77
CA TYR A 35 2.98 1.02 10.13
C TYR A 35 3.28 2.16 11.10
N LEU A 36 3.93 3.20 10.61
CA LEU A 36 4.21 4.43 11.33
C LEU A 36 3.67 5.62 10.53
N TYR A 37 2.98 6.52 11.21
CA TYR A 37 2.41 7.73 10.64
C TYR A 37 3.02 8.96 11.29
N PHE A 38 3.40 9.93 10.47
CA PHE A 38 4.02 11.18 10.89
C PHE A 38 3.35 12.36 10.18
N PRO A 39 3.36 13.57 10.77
CA PRO A 39 2.87 14.74 10.07
C PRO A 39 3.82 15.07 8.91
N GLY A 40 3.27 15.61 7.82
CA GLY A 40 4.10 16.16 6.74
C GLY A 40 4.69 17.53 7.09
N PHE A 41 5.43 18.11 6.15
CA PHE A 41 6.08 19.42 6.32
C PHE A 41 5.09 20.59 6.35
N MET A 42 3.96 20.48 5.64
CA MET A 42 2.90 21.49 5.60
C MET A 42 1.56 20.94 6.11
N LYS A 43 0.58 21.83 6.30
CA LYS A 43 -0.77 21.45 6.74
C LYS A 43 -1.38 20.42 5.79
N HIS A 44 -2.09 19.45 6.36
CA HIS A 44 -2.84 18.41 5.64
C HIS A 44 -1.99 17.39 4.86
N GLN A 45 -0.67 17.46 5.00
CA GLN A 45 0.25 16.45 4.47
C GLN A 45 0.55 15.39 5.54
N GLY A 46 0.95 14.20 5.10
CA GLY A 46 1.31 13.12 6.00
C GLY A 46 2.33 12.18 5.38
N ILE A 47 3.14 11.57 6.24
CA ILE A 47 4.08 10.51 5.89
C ILE A 47 3.55 9.21 6.49
N LYS A 48 3.56 8.14 5.70
CA LYS A 48 3.31 6.78 6.17
C LYS A 48 4.50 5.91 5.80
N ILE A 49 5.06 5.23 6.80
CA ILE A 49 6.13 4.25 6.62
C ILE A 49 5.56 2.89 6.97
N TYR A 50 5.74 1.93 6.08
CA TYR A 50 5.44 0.53 6.28
C TYR A 50 6.75 -0.24 6.32
N GLY A 51 6.87 -1.19 7.24
CA GLY A 51 7.97 -2.13 7.29
C GLY A 51 7.46 -3.51 7.66
N GLY A 52 8.05 -4.56 7.09
CA GLY A 52 7.71 -5.91 7.50
C GLY A 52 8.80 -6.91 7.15
N TYR A 53 8.78 -8.01 7.89
CA TYR A 53 9.59 -9.20 7.63
C TYR A 53 8.71 -10.45 7.62
N GLN A 54 8.91 -11.32 6.64
CA GLN A 54 8.19 -12.59 6.47
C GLN A 54 9.17 -13.74 6.30
N LYS A 55 8.84 -14.87 6.94
CA LYS A 55 9.44 -16.17 6.66
C LYS A 55 8.35 -17.22 6.48
N THR A 56 8.46 -17.95 5.38
CA THR A 56 7.56 -19.01 4.94
C THR A 56 8.36 -20.30 4.79
N ILE A 57 7.89 -21.35 5.44
CA ILE A 57 8.36 -22.72 5.24
C ILE A 57 7.30 -23.41 4.38
N THR A 58 7.67 -23.72 3.15
CA THR A 58 6.80 -24.29 2.12
C THR A 58 7.19 -25.75 1.88
N GLY A 59 6.28 -26.66 2.21
CA GLY A 59 6.20 -28.04 1.72
C GLY A 59 5.31 -28.10 0.47
N ASN A 60 4.24 -28.91 0.50
CA ASN A 60 3.38 -29.13 -0.68
C ASN A 60 2.32 -28.03 -0.94
N TYR A 61 2.16 -27.05 -0.04
CA TYR A 61 1.17 -25.98 -0.18
C TYR A 61 1.82 -24.62 -0.30
N ALA A 62 1.41 -23.83 -1.30
CA ALA A 62 1.85 -22.46 -1.47
C ALA A 62 1.03 -21.51 -0.58
N TYR A 63 1.70 -20.71 0.24
CA TYR A 63 1.08 -19.57 0.91
C TYR A 63 1.17 -18.32 0.04
N ASN A 64 0.12 -17.50 0.07
CA ASN A 64 0.18 -16.14 -0.41
C ASN A 64 1.04 -15.28 0.51
N ASN A 65 1.65 -14.25 -0.06
CA ASN A 65 2.39 -13.23 0.66
C ASN A 65 1.51 -12.51 1.70
N LEU A 66 2.04 -12.33 2.90
CA LEU A 66 1.47 -11.49 3.97
C LEU A 66 1.95 -10.04 3.86
N LEU A 67 3.19 -9.85 3.43
CA LEU A 67 3.79 -8.53 3.29
C LEU A 67 3.47 -7.93 1.93
N ALA A 68 3.31 -6.62 1.92
CA ALA A 68 3.32 -5.86 0.68
C ALA A 68 4.63 -6.05 -0.10
N VAL A 69 4.51 -6.07 -1.42
CA VAL A 69 5.64 -6.04 -2.37
C VAL A 69 5.76 -4.64 -2.97
N PRO A 70 6.93 -4.26 -3.53
CA PRO A 70 7.07 -2.96 -4.18
C PRO A 70 6.08 -2.78 -5.31
N ARG A 71 5.44 -1.60 -5.39
CA ARG A 71 4.43 -1.28 -6.41
C ARG A 71 4.98 -1.45 -7.82
N GLY A 72 4.13 -1.90 -8.74
CA GLY A 72 4.47 -2.18 -10.13
C GLY A 72 5.11 -3.55 -10.39
N TYR A 73 5.50 -4.30 -9.35
CA TYR A 73 5.92 -5.69 -9.49
C TYR A 73 4.73 -6.65 -9.42
N SER A 74 4.77 -7.72 -10.22
CA SER A 74 3.79 -8.81 -10.20
C SER A 74 4.49 -10.15 -9.97
N ASN A 75 3.75 -11.14 -9.46
CA ASN A 75 4.23 -12.51 -9.25
C ASN A 75 5.52 -12.63 -8.40
N VAL A 76 5.73 -11.69 -7.47
CA VAL A 76 6.86 -11.72 -6.54
C VAL A 76 6.55 -12.68 -5.42
N ASN A 77 7.36 -13.73 -5.25
CA ASN A 77 7.24 -14.67 -4.14
C ASN A 77 8.63 -15.13 -3.70
N TYR A 78 8.95 -14.90 -2.43
CA TYR A 78 10.18 -15.37 -1.79
C TYR A 78 9.82 -16.10 -0.50
N PRO A 79 10.51 -17.21 -0.17
CA PRO A 79 10.27 -17.91 1.09
C PRO A 79 10.63 -17.04 2.29
N GLU A 80 11.59 -16.13 2.16
CA GLU A 80 11.93 -15.17 3.20
C GLU A 80 12.18 -13.81 2.54
N TYR A 81 11.61 -12.74 3.12
CA TYR A 81 11.86 -11.39 2.62
C TYR A 81 11.50 -10.33 3.65
N PHE A 82 12.15 -9.17 3.53
CA PHE A 82 11.69 -7.95 4.17
C PHE A 82 11.25 -6.92 3.13
N SER A 83 10.31 -6.05 3.51
CA SER A 83 9.87 -4.94 2.68
C SER A 83 9.71 -3.67 3.51
N VAL A 84 10.12 -2.55 2.93
CA VAL A 84 9.94 -1.20 3.47
C VAL A 84 9.29 -0.35 2.40
N ARG A 85 8.29 0.43 2.77
CA ARG A 85 7.57 1.34 1.86
C ARG A 85 7.38 2.68 2.54
N SER A 86 7.57 3.76 1.80
CA SER A 86 7.31 5.11 2.26
C SER A 86 6.34 5.80 1.32
N ASP A 87 5.34 6.46 1.90
CA ASP A 87 4.36 7.29 1.21
C ASP A 87 4.39 8.69 1.80
N TYR A 88 4.53 9.70 0.93
CA TYR A 88 4.30 11.10 1.29
C TYR A 88 3.05 11.59 0.57
N ALA A 89 1.99 11.83 1.34
CA ALA A 89 0.69 12.24 0.87
C ALA A 89 0.49 13.75 1.04
N PHE A 90 0.00 14.41 0.00
CA PHE A 90 -0.29 15.85 0.03
C PHE A 90 -1.55 16.19 -0.79
N PRO A 91 -2.37 17.14 -0.32
CA PRO A 91 -3.52 17.61 -1.08
C PRO A 91 -3.06 18.47 -2.25
N ILE A 92 -3.74 18.34 -3.39
CA ILE A 92 -3.58 19.24 -4.54
C ILE A 92 -4.65 20.32 -4.47
N ALA A 93 -5.92 19.92 -4.39
CA ALA A 93 -7.05 20.83 -4.40
C ALA A 93 -8.28 20.25 -3.68
N TYR A 94 -9.13 21.15 -3.20
CA TYR A 94 -10.47 20.87 -2.70
C TYR A 94 -11.44 21.67 -3.57
N PRO A 95 -11.75 21.19 -4.79
CA PRO A 95 -12.49 21.97 -5.77
C PRO A 95 -13.95 22.19 -5.36
N ASP A 96 -14.48 21.38 -4.44
CA ASP A 96 -15.85 21.44 -3.94
C ASP A 96 -16.91 21.45 -5.07
N TRP A 97 -16.63 20.76 -6.19
CA TRP A 97 -17.55 20.71 -7.33
C TRP A 97 -18.74 19.83 -7.02
N ASN A 98 -19.91 20.44 -6.87
CA ASN A 98 -21.15 19.78 -6.55
C ASN A 98 -22.17 20.02 -7.66
N VAL A 99 -22.66 18.92 -8.24
CA VAL A 99 -23.91 18.91 -9.00
C VAL A 99 -24.95 18.21 -8.11
N PRO A 100 -25.86 18.97 -7.49
CA PRO A 100 -26.81 18.43 -6.52
C PRO A 100 -27.57 17.22 -7.05
N GLY A 101 -27.61 16.14 -6.26
CA GLY A 101 -28.28 14.90 -6.63
C GLY A 101 -27.53 14.03 -7.65
N ALA A 102 -26.42 14.49 -8.22
CA ALA A 102 -25.63 13.73 -9.20
C ALA A 102 -24.27 13.32 -8.64
N PHE A 103 -23.39 14.29 -8.35
CA PHE A 103 -22.05 14.01 -7.83
C PHE A 103 -21.44 15.20 -7.11
N TYR A 104 -20.48 14.89 -6.24
CA TYR A 104 -19.67 15.85 -5.52
C TYR A 104 -18.20 15.40 -5.51
N LEU A 105 -17.30 16.22 -6.06
CA LEU A 105 -15.85 16.01 -6.00
C LEU A 105 -15.29 16.69 -4.75
N LYS A 106 -14.94 15.88 -3.75
CA LYS A 106 -14.46 16.32 -2.43
C LYS A 106 -13.03 16.82 -2.48
N ARG A 107 -12.15 16.06 -3.12
CA ARG A 107 -10.70 16.24 -2.99
C ARG A 107 -9.95 15.67 -4.17
N ILE A 108 -8.87 16.36 -4.52
CA ILE A 108 -7.80 15.87 -5.39
C ILE A 108 -6.52 15.87 -4.56
N TYR A 109 -5.84 14.73 -4.50
CA TYR A 109 -4.63 14.60 -3.72
C TYR A 109 -3.64 13.65 -4.39
N SER A 110 -2.37 13.76 -3.99
CA SER A 110 -1.31 12.91 -4.53
C SER A 110 -0.51 12.24 -3.42
N LYS A 111 0.10 11.11 -3.79
CA LYS A 111 1.11 10.42 -2.99
C LYS A 111 2.34 10.20 -3.85
N VAL A 112 3.50 10.61 -3.38
CA VAL A 112 4.77 10.13 -3.94
C VAL A 112 5.31 9.04 -3.03
N PHE A 113 6.00 8.08 -3.61
CA PHE A 113 6.41 6.91 -2.86
C PHE A 113 7.76 6.34 -3.27
N TYR A 114 8.36 5.61 -2.34
CA TYR A 114 9.49 4.73 -2.57
C TYR A 114 9.27 3.41 -1.84
N ASP A 115 9.39 2.32 -2.58
CA ASP A 115 9.24 0.96 -2.07
C ASP A 115 10.54 0.19 -2.29
N TYR A 116 10.94 -0.58 -1.29
CA TYR A 116 12.09 -1.47 -1.33
C TYR A 116 11.75 -2.81 -0.70
N MET A 117 12.34 -3.87 -1.24
CA MET A 117 12.20 -5.23 -0.77
C MET A 117 13.47 -6.00 -1.08
N GLN A 118 13.89 -6.83 -0.13
CA GLN A 118 14.95 -7.80 -0.35
C GLN A 118 14.38 -9.19 -0.11
N GLY A 119 14.42 -10.01 -1.16
CA GLY A 119 14.01 -11.41 -1.13
C GLY A 119 15.20 -12.34 -0.97
N TYR A 120 15.02 -13.40 -0.21
CA TYR A 120 16.01 -14.44 0.04
C TYR A 120 15.47 -15.79 -0.45
N ALA A 121 16.18 -16.45 -1.36
CA ALA A 121 15.81 -17.76 -1.87
C ALA A 121 17.04 -18.61 -2.23
N ARG A 122 17.16 -19.79 -1.62
CA ARG A 122 18.21 -20.79 -1.93
C ARG A 122 19.64 -20.20 -1.92
N GLY A 123 19.93 -19.31 -0.96
CA GLY A 123 21.22 -18.63 -0.83
C GLY A 123 21.41 -17.41 -1.74
N ASN A 124 20.47 -17.12 -2.64
CA ASN A 124 20.47 -15.91 -3.45
C ASN A 124 19.69 -14.80 -2.76
N ILE A 125 20.22 -13.59 -2.88
CA ILE A 125 19.57 -12.35 -2.45
C ILE A 125 19.10 -11.62 -3.71
N THR A 126 17.88 -11.09 -3.69
CA THR A 126 17.34 -10.30 -4.80
C THR A 126 16.69 -9.04 -4.27
N ASP A 127 17.19 -7.90 -4.75
CA ASP A 127 16.68 -6.58 -4.42
C ASP A 127 15.64 -6.14 -5.46
N LEU A 128 14.49 -5.69 -4.96
CA LEU A 128 13.41 -5.10 -5.72
C LEU A 128 13.13 -3.72 -5.16
N SER A 129 12.97 -2.74 -6.05
CA SER A 129 12.64 -1.39 -5.62
C SER A 129 11.88 -0.64 -6.69
N SER A 130 10.92 0.16 -6.26
CA SER A 130 10.16 1.03 -7.16
C SER A 130 9.93 2.39 -6.52
N THR A 131 9.74 3.38 -7.37
CA THR A 131 9.39 4.74 -6.98
C THR A 131 8.33 5.26 -7.92
N GLY A 132 7.53 6.23 -7.49
CA GLY A 132 6.47 6.73 -8.34
C GLY A 132 5.58 7.76 -7.70
N ILE A 133 4.48 8.01 -8.41
CA ILE A 133 3.46 8.96 -8.01
C ILE A 133 2.08 8.34 -8.23
N GLU A 134 1.19 8.62 -7.28
CA GLU A 134 -0.22 8.30 -7.33
C GLU A 134 -1.00 9.60 -7.26
N VAL A 135 -2.03 9.73 -8.09
CA VAL A 135 -2.99 10.84 -8.05
C VAL A 135 -4.36 10.24 -7.80
N TYR A 136 -5.11 10.84 -6.88
CA TYR A 136 -6.42 10.37 -6.46
C TYR A 136 -7.46 11.49 -6.50
N THR A 137 -8.71 11.08 -6.71
CA THR A 137 -9.90 11.92 -6.64
C THR A 137 -10.98 11.23 -5.83
N ASP A 138 -11.52 11.94 -4.85
CA ASP A 138 -12.57 11.44 -3.95
C ASP A 138 -13.93 11.97 -4.40
N TRP A 139 -14.81 11.09 -4.85
CA TRP A 139 -16.13 11.41 -5.35
C TRP A 139 -17.21 10.88 -4.43
N ASN A 140 -18.29 11.64 -4.29
CA ASN A 140 -19.53 11.18 -3.70
C ASN A 140 -20.62 11.27 -4.76
N PHE A 141 -21.17 10.14 -5.18
CA PHE A 141 -22.23 10.10 -6.19
C PHE A 141 -23.60 10.08 -5.52
N LEU A 142 -24.61 10.70 -6.12
CA LEU A 142 -26.01 10.61 -5.71
C LEU A 142 -26.28 10.91 -4.22
N SER A 143 -25.37 11.61 -3.55
CA SER A 143 -25.42 11.86 -2.10
C SER A 143 -25.56 10.58 -1.26
N ILE A 144 -25.05 9.43 -1.74
CA ILE A 144 -25.03 8.19 -0.96
C ILE A 144 -23.91 8.22 0.09
N LEU A 145 -23.98 7.33 1.08
CA LEU A 145 -23.00 7.25 2.18
C LEU A 145 -21.59 6.78 1.75
N VAL A 146 -21.47 6.25 0.53
CA VAL A 146 -20.22 5.68 0.01
C VAL A 146 -19.49 6.71 -0.84
N ASP A 147 -18.23 6.93 -0.53
CA ASP A 147 -17.31 7.67 -1.39
C ASP A 147 -16.57 6.73 -2.31
N VAL A 148 -16.50 7.12 -3.58
CA VAL A 148 -15.75 6.45 -4.64
C VAL A 148 -14.42 7.15 -4.80
N GLU A 149 -13.34 6.45 -4.48
CA GLU A 149 -11.98 6.89 -4.73
C GLU A 149 -11.52 6.36 -6.09
N LEU A 150 -11.15 7.26 -6.99
CA LEU A 150 -10.52 6.90 -8.27
C LEU A 150 -9.07 7.39 -8.25
N GLY A 151 -8.15 6.58 -8.74
CA GLY A 151 -6.74 6.92 -8.76
C GLY A 151 -6.00 6.40 -9.97
N PHE A 152 -4.87 7.04 -10.23
CA PHE A 152 -3.91 6.62 -11.23
C PHE A 152 -2.53 6.55 -10.59
N ARG A 153 -1.82 5.45 -10.84
CA ARG A 153 -0.46 5.24 -10.35
C ARG A 153 0.50 5.07 -11.51
N PHE A 154 1.58 5.84 -11.46
CA PHE A 154 2.77 5.62 -12.25
C PHE A 154 3.89 5.10 -11.34
N SER A 155 4.49 3.97 -11.71
CA SER A 155 5.60 3.35 -11.00
C SER A 155 6.77 3.11 -11.93
N GLN A 156 7.98 3.42 -11.47
CA GLN A 156 9.23 3.06 -12.12
C GLN A 156 9.95 2.00 -11.28
N LEU A 157 10.19 0.84 -11.87
CA LEU A 157 10.97 -0.24 -11.29
C LEU A 157 12.45 0.09 -11.50
N ILE A 158 13.18 0.29 -10.42
CA ILE A 158 14.54 0.88 -10.47
C ILE A 158 15.56 -0.11 -11.06
N PRO A 159 15.63 -1.39 -10.63
CA PRO A 159 16.62 -2.33 -11.16
C PRO A 159 16.43 -2.63 -12.65
N SER A 160 15.18 -2.77 -13.10
CA SER A 160 14.86 -3.12 -14.49
C SER A 160 14.59 -1.91 -15.39
N LYS A 161 14.52 -0.70 -14.82
CA LYS A 161 14.11 0.55 -15.49
C LYS A 161 12.76 0.45 -16.22
N THR A 162 11.89 -0.46 -15.78
CA THR A 162 10.58 -0.68 -16.39
C THR A 162 9.56 0.29 -15.80
N GLN A 163 8.63 0.75 -16.63
CA GLN A 163 7.52 1.59 -16.20
C GLN A 163 6.25 0.76 -16.08
N SER A 164 5.44 1.06 -15.06
CA SER A 164 4.16 0.43 -14.81
C SER A 164 3.09 1.50 -14.57
N TYR A 165 1.91 1.28 -15.13
CA TYR A 165 0.78 2.18 -15.07
C TYR A 165 -0.42 1.40 -14.56
N GLU A 166 -1.03 1.87 -13.47
CA GLU A 166 -2.15 1.19 -12.83
C GLU A 166 -3.30 2.17 -12.63
N PHE A 167 -4.51 1.73 -12.95
CA PHE A 167 -5.73 2.40 -12.53
C PHE A 167 -6.17 1.83 -11.18
N LEU A 168 -6.49 2.70 -10.24
CA LEU A 168 -6.88 2.36 -8.88
C LEU A 168 -8.33 2.79 -8.67
N PHE A 169 -9.11 1.94 -8.02
CA PHE A 169 -10.45 2.28 -7.57
C PHE A 169 -10.66 1.74 -6.17
N GLY A 170 -11.44 2.48 -5.37
CA GLY A 170 -11.75 2.12 -4.00
C GLY A 170 -13.11 2.68 -3.59
N PHE A 171 -13.67 2.06 -2.56
CA PHE A 171 -14.88 2.55 -1.90
C PHE A 171 -14.56 2.76 -0.44
N SER A 172 -14.98 3.89 0.12
CA SER A 172 -14.87 4.15 1.55
C SER A 172 -16.22 4.56 2.10
N VAL A 173 -16.53 4.07 3.29
CA VAL A 173 -17.72 4.48 4.05
C VAL A 173 -17.23 5.40 5.14
N ASN A 174 -17.68 6.65 5.12
CA ASN A 174 -17.45 7.56 6.23
C ASN A 174 -18.59 7.33 7.25
N TYR A 175 -18.24 6.83 8.43
CA TYR A 175 -19.12 6.83 9.60
C TYR A 175 -18.85 8.06 10.46
#